data_AF-A0AAN8JLE0-F1
#
_entry.id   AF-A0AAN8JLE0-F1
#
_cell.length_a   1.000
_cell.length_b   1.000
_cell.length_c   1.000
_cell.angle_alpha   90.00
_cell.angle_beta   90.00
_cell.angle_gamma   90.00
#
_symmetry.space_group_name_H-M   'P 1'
#
loop_
_entity.id
_entity.type
_entity.pdbx_description
1 polymer ?
#
loop_
_entity_poly.entity_id
_entity_poly.type
_entity_poly.pdbx_seq_one_letter_code
_entity_poly.pdbx_strand_id
1 'polypeptide(L)'
;MEVSKVAMPKDDARIIQQNFAYLEHNIEPRDLTSYLFAVFVFDANDKSRINGIKDRKERTHKFINILLRRGEKALGCFIEALQQSSYWEIARKLRLEIKAGAVRAQTDSERASSSASPRGGLTLPPITLSTTAIYHSSRNDVHSPSALSPVHDDDTRSSAELYDKLHENEARLSGQRKEITRLTNNNERLRVENSEKIKEENKMLNKRVEEQQDLIDEKQAIIDEKQAIIDELRREVRTQEIHDKLDQKNKEIEDLKSQISKTQTELRKKVIDEELGKIQVNVENLGDVTGRLETGLSQLNEFVEHGKTQQENYKRDDHVTQSKVCVVM
;
A
#
# COMPACT_ATOMS: atom_id res chain seq x y z
N MET A 1 11.92 19.12 -19.27
CA MET A 1 13.03 18.27 -18.81
C MET A 1 13.18 17.15 -19.82
N GLU A 2 14.30 17.08 -20.54
CA GLU A 2 14.57 15.95 -21.44
C GLU A 2 14.97 14.73 -20.60
N VAL A 3 14.21 13.66 -20.72
CA VAL A 3 14.53 12.38 -20.09
C VAL A 3 15.70 11.76 -20.87
N SER A 4 16.86 11.64 -20.22
CA SER A 4 18.07 11.07 -20.82
C SER A 4 17.78 9.69 -21.42
N LYS A 5 18.07 9.51 -22.71
CA LYS A 5 17.82 8.27 -23.47
C LYS A 5 18.94 7.25 -23.28
N VAL A 6 19.38 7.06 -22.04
CA VAL A 6 20.34 6.00 -21.69
C VAL A 6 19.58 4.67 -21.72
N ALA A 7 20.14 3.67 -22.41
CA ALA A 7 19.56 2.34 -22.44
C ALA A 7 19.69 1.66 -21.06
N MET A 8 18.74 0.78 -20.76
CA MET A 8 18.77 -0.01 -19.52
C MET A 8 20.03 -0.90 -19.47
N PRO A 9 20.66 -1.09 -18.30
CA PRO A 9 21.73 -2.07 -18.11
C PRO A 9 21.35 -3.44 -18.65
N LYS A 10 22.31 -4.16 -19.24
CA LYS A 10 22.05 -5.43 -19.94
C LYS A 10 21.46 -6.50 -19.02
N ASP A 11 21.89 -6.56 -17.75
CA ASP A 11 21.38 -7.52 -16.78
C ASP A 11 19.92 -7.25 -16.42
N ASP A 12 19.58 -5.98 -16.19
CA ASP A 12 18.21 -5.54 -15.91
C ASP A 12 17.27 -5.80 -17.10
N ALA A 13 17.74 -5.47 -18.31
CA ALA A 13 17.01 -5.72 -19.54
C ALA A 13 16.76 -7.23 -19.73
N ARG A 14 17.76 -8.07 -19.44
CA ARG A 14 17.65 -9.54 -19.51
C ARG A 14 16.59 -10.06 -18.55
N ILE A 15 16.51 -9.54 -17.33
CA ILE A 15 15.49 -9.96 -16.33
C ILE A 15 14.08 -9.67 -16.84
N ILE A 16 13.83 -8.49 -17.39
CA ILE A 16 12.53 -8.13 -17.99
C ILE A 16 12.22 -9.03 -19.20
N GLN A 17 13.20 -9.25 -20.08
CA GLN A 17 13.02 -10.08 -21.28
C GLN A 17 12.73 -11.54 -20.93
N GLN A 18 13.42 -12.13 -19.96
CA GLN A 18 13.17 -13.50 -19.49
C GLN A 18 11.78 -13.68 -18.88
N ASN A 19 11.23 -12.62 -18.28
CA ASN A 19 9.91 -12.63 -17.68
C ASN A 19 8.82 -12.05 -18.61
N PHE A 20 9.13 -11.76 -19.88
CA PHE A 20 8.24 -11.03 -20.77
C PHE A 20 6.86 -11.67 -20.93
N ALA A 21 6.80 -12.97 -21.25
CA ALA A 21 5.54 -13.70 -21.40
C ALA A 21 4.72 -13.69 -20.10
N TYR A 22 5.39 -13.77 -18.95
CA TYR A 22 4.71 -13.69 -17.65
C TYR A 22 4.15 -12.29 -17.40
N LEU A 23 4.93 -11.24 -17.66
CA LEU A 23 4.49 -9.85 -17.52
C LEU A 23 3.31 -9.54 -18.46
N GLU A 24 3.38 -9.97 -19.71
CA GLU A 24 2.34 -9.77 -20.73
C GLU A 24 0.94 -10.21 -20.25
N HIS A 25 0.85 -11.32 -19.52
CA HIS A 25 -0.41 -11.89 -19.07
C HIS A 25 -0.91 -11.31 -17.74
N ASN A 26 -0.01 -10.79 -16.91
CA ASN A 26 -0.30 -10.49 -15.49
C ASN A 26 -0.29 -9.00 -15.14
N ILE A 27 0.04 -8.09 -16.07
CA ILE A 27 0.03 -6.64 -15.81
C ILE A 27 -0.94 -5.90 -16.73
N GLU A 28 -1.58 -4.86 -16.20
CA GLU A 28 -2.27 -3.83 -16.98
C GLU A 28 -1.42 -2.54 -16.99
N PRO A 29 -0.77 -2.20 -18.13
CA PRO A 29 0.11 -1.04 -18.22
C PRO A 29 -0.51 0.29 -17.79
N ARG A 30 -1.83 0.47 -17.96
CA ARG A 30 -2.51 1.72 -17.58
C ARG A 30 -2.33 2.04 -16.10
N ASP A 31 -2.35 1.03 -15.24
CA ASP A 31 -2.21 1.19 -13.78
C ASP A 31 -0.82 1.69 -13.39
N LEU A 32 0.20 1.32 -14.18
CA LEU A 32 1.61 1.59 -13.90
C LEU A 32 2.10 2.89 -14.56
N THR A 33 1.54 3.25 -15.73
CA THR A 33 2.01 4.42 -16.51
C THR A 33 1.90 5.74 -15.75
N SER A 34 0.89 5.91 -14.90
CA SER A 34 0.73 7.13 -14.11
C SER A 34 1.84 7.32 -13.09
N TYR A 35 2.23 6.24 -12.40
CA TYR A 35 3.34 6.25 -11.45
C TYR A 35 4.67 6.50 -12.18
N LEU A 36 4.96 5.74 -13.24
CA LEU A 36 6.20 5.88 -14.02
C LEU A 36 6.36 7.25 -14.70
N PHE A 37 5.26 7.91 -15.02
CA PHE A 37 5.27 9.30 -15.47
C PHE A 37 5.61 10.28 -14.33
N ALA A 38 5.03 10.08 -13.14
CA ALA A 38 5.29 10.92 -11.97
C ALA A 38 6.77 10.87 -11.52
N VAL A 39 7.42 9.70 -11.65
CA VAL A 39 8.85 9.53 -11.35
C VAL A 39 9.77 9.82 -12.55
N PHE A 40 9.25 10.44 -13.62
CA PHE A 40 9.99 10.84 -14.82
C PHE A 40 10.72 9.71 -15.57
N VAL A 41 10.28 8.46 -15.40
CA VAL A 41 10.76 7.33 -16.23
C VAL A 41 10.10 7.38 -17.61
N PHE A 42 8.82 7.73 -17.67
CA PHE A 42 8.09 7.98 -18.90
C PHE A 42 7.83 9.48 -19.09
N ASP A 43 7.87 9.92 -20.34
CA ASP A 43 7.44 11.27 -20.72
C ASP A 43 5.94 11.30 -21.05
N ALA A 44 5.40 12.50 -21.28
CA ALA A 44 3.98 12.68 -21.58
C ALA A 44 3.56 11.98 -22.89
N ASN A 45 4.47 11.88 -23.86
CA ASN A 45 4.22 11.24 -25.13
C ASN A 45 4.16 9.72 -24.98
N ASP A 46 5.07 9.11 -24.23
CA ASP A 46 5.03 7.68 -23.90
C ASP A 46 3.71 7.31 -23.22
N LYS A 47 3.32 8.07 -22.19
CA LYS A 47 2.06 7.85 -21.46
C LYS A 47 0.86 7.87 -22.40
N SER A 48 0.77 8.88 -23.27
CA SER A 48 -0.31 8.99 -24.26
C SER A 48 -0.29 7.83 -25.26
N ARG A 49 0.89 7.49 -25.80
CA ARG A 49 1.06 6.39 -26.76
C ARG A 49 0.70 5.03 -26.18
N ILE A 50 1.06 4.76 -24.94
CA ILE A 50 0.70 3.50 -24.26
C ILE A 50 -0.81 3.48 -23.99
N ASN A 51 -1.36 4.54 -23.39
CA ASN A 51 -2.77 4.54 -22.98
C ASN A 51 -3.75 4.56 -24.16
N GLY A 52 -3.34 5.09 -25.31
CA GLY A 52 -4.12 5.13 -26.54
C GLY A 52 -4.30 3.77 -27.24
N ILE A 53 -3.46 2.77 -26.96
CA ILE A 53 -3.58 1.42 -27.55
C ILE A 53 -4.77 0.70 -26.91
N LYS A 54 -5.70 0.17 -27.72
CA LYS A 54 -6.92 -0.51 -27.24
C LYS A 54 -6.66 -1.94 -26.76
N ASP A 55 -5.87 -2.70 -27.50
CA ASP A 55 -5.55 -4.08 -27.15
C ASP A 55 -4.57 -4.15 -25.97
N ARG A 56 -4.86 -4.99 -24.97
CA ARG A 56 -4.02 -5.12 -23.76
C ARG A 56 -2.65 -5.69 -24.10
N LYS A 57 -2.60 -6.69 -24.97
CA LYS A 57 -1.37 -7.40 -25.33
C LYS A 57 -0.40 -6.47 -26.05
N GLU A 58 -0.88 -5.78 -27.09
CA GLU A 58 -0.12 -4.77 -27.82
C GLU A 58 0.31 -3.61 -26.90
N ARG A 59 -0.55 -3.17 -25.98
CA ARG A 59 -0.23 -2.14 -24.99
C ARG A 59 0.92 -2.57 -24.08
N THR A 60 0.89 -3.80 -23.57
CA THR A 60 1.96 -4.34 -22.71
C THR A 60 3.27 -4.49 -23.47
N HIS A 61 3.21 -4.97 -24.71
CA HIS A 61 4.38 -5.01 -25.60
C HIS A 61 4.99 -3.62 -25.79
N LYS A 62 4.16 -2.60 -26.06
CA LYS A 62 4.64 -1.24 -26.26
C LYS A 62 5.23 -0.66 -24.99
N PHE A 63 4.57 -0.87 -23.85
CA PHE A 63 5.02 -0.47 -22.53
C PHE A 63 6.41 -1.05 -22.21
N ILE A 64 6.59 -2.37 -22.34
CA ILE A 64 7.87 -3.03 -22.04
C ILE A 64 8.97 -2.55 -23.00
N ASN A 65 8.67 -2.42 -24.29
CA ASN A 65 9.63 -1.92 -25.26
C ASN A 65 10.11 -0.49 -24.98
N ILE A 66 9.23 0.37 -24.47
CA ILE A 66 9.61 1.71 -24.02
C ILE A 66 10.46 1.61 -22.76
N LEU A 67 10.03 0.81 -21.77
CA LEU A 67 10.74 0.62 -20.50
C LEU A 67 12.19 0.15 -20.69
N LEU A 68 12.44 -0.81 -21.58
CA LEU A 68 13.77 -1.33 -21.89
C LEU A 68 14.74 -0.28 -22.48
N ARG A 69 14.21 0.83 -23.00
CA ARG A 69 14.99 1.94 -23.56
C ARG A 69 15.21 3.07 -22.56
N ARG A 70 14.75 2.91 -21.32
CA ARG A 70 14.93 3.88 -20.23
C ARG A 70 16.13 3.48 -19.37
N GLY A 71 16.77 4.46 -18.73
CA GLY A 71 18.08 4.30 -18.10
C GLY A 71 18.11 3.38 -16.88
N GLU A 72 19.25 3.35 -16.20
CA GLU A 72 19.56 2.45 -15.07
C GLU A 72 18.49 2.40 -13.96
N LYS A 73 17.75 3.48 -13.72
CA LYS A 73 16.73 3.54 -12.67
C LYS A 73 15.39 2.93 -13.06
N ALA A 74 15.19 2.62 -14.35
CA ALA A 74 13.90 2.22 -14.87
C ALA A 74 13.38 0.91 -14.28
N LEU A 75 14.25 -0.09 -14.06
CA LEU A 75 13.84 -1.37 -13.45
C LEU A 75 13.41 -1.18 -11.99
N GLY A 76 14.17 -0.41 -11.22
CA GLY A 76 13.87 -0.11 -9.82
C GLY A 76 12.50 0.57 -9.67
N CYS A 77 12.29 1.66 -10.42
CA CYS A 77 11.03 2.39 -10.44
C CYS A 77 9.86 1.54 -10.97
N PHE A 78 10.10 0.64 -11.91
CA PHE A 78 9.08 -0.31 -12.39
C PHE A 78 8.64 -1.28 -11.30
N ILE A 79 9.58 -1.82 -10.53
CA ILE A 79 9.27 -2.71 -9.39
C ILE A 79 8.49 -1.95 -8.31
N GLU A 80 8.86 -0.71 -8.02
CA GLU A 80 8.11 0.14 -7.09
C GLU A 80 6.69 0.42 -7.59
N ALA A 81 6.53 0.73 -8.88
CA ALA A 81 5.22 0.89 -9.51
C ALA A 81 4.34 -0.36 -9.34
N LEU A 82 4.90 -1.55 -9.57
CA LEU A 82 4.19 -2.81 -9.37
C LEU A 82 3.73 -2.99 -7.91
N GLN A 83 4.53 -2.56 -6.93
CA GLN A 83 4.14 -2.63 -5.52
C GLN A 83 3.00 -1.68 -5.17
N GLN A 84 3.00 -0.47 -5.72
CA GLN A 84 1.96 0.53 -5.48
C GLN A 84 0.62 0.16 -6.15
N SER A 85 0.66 -0.58 -7.26
CA SER A 85 -0.53 -0.96 -8.04
C SER A 85 -1.02 -2.38 -7.76
N SER A 86 -0.78 -2.92 -6.55
CA SER A 86 -1.23 -4.26 -6.12
C SER A 86 -0.65 -5.46 -6.87
N TYR A 87 0.39 -5.28 -7.69
CA TYR A 87 1.12 -6.36 -8.39
C TYR A 87 2.31 -6.89 -7.56
N TRP A 88 2.11 -7.06 -6.25
CA TRP A 88 3.17 -7.35 -5.30
C TRP A 88 3.87 -8.70 -5.55
N GLU A 89 3.15 -9.72 -6.02
CA GLU A 89 3.74 -11.02 -6.36
C GLU A 89 4.70 -10.94 -7.55
N ILE A 90 4.34 -10.14 -8.56
CA ILE A 90 5.17 -9.90 -9.74
C ILE A 90 6.44 -9.14 -9.32
N ALA A 91 6.27 -8.09 -8.51
CA ALA A 91 7.39 -7.33 -7.94
C ALA A 91 8.32 -8.23 -7.12
N ARG A 92 7.76 -9.12 -6.28
CA ARG A 92 8.52 -10.09 -5.47
C ARG A 92 9.31 -11.05 -6.35
N LYS A 93 8.68 -11.60 -7.39
CA LYS A 93 9.34 -12.51 -8.35
C LYS A 93 10.52 -11.83 -9.05
N LEU A 94 10.32 -10.60 -9.57
CA LEU A 94 11.41 -9.86 -10.23
C LEU A 94 12.56 -9.54 -9.27
N ARG A 95 12.27 -9.20 -8.01
CA ARG A 95 13.32 -8.97 -6.98
C ARG A 95 14.14 -10.22 -6.68
N LEU A 96 13.52 -11.40 -6.67
CA LEU A 96 14.25 -12.66 -6.48
C LEU A 96 15.21 -12.92 -7.65
N GLU A 97 14.80 -12.66 -8.88
CA GLU A 97 15.66 -12.78 -10.07
C GLU A 97 16.84 -11.80 -10.05
N ILE A 98 16.63 -10.55 -9.61
CA ILE A 98 17.73 -9.58 -9.43
C ILE A 98 18.75 -10.10 -8.43
N LYS A 99 18.28 -10.60 -7.27
CA LYS A 99 19.18 -11.17 -6.25
C LYS A 99 19.94 -12.39 -6.78
N ALA A 100 19.26 -13.29 -7.50
CA ALA A 100 19.89 -14.45 -8.11
C ALA A 100 20.93 -14.06 -9.19
N GLY A 101 20.63 -13.03 -9.98
CA GLY A 101 21.54 -12.47 -10.99
C GLY A 101 22.80 -11.86 -10.36
N ALA A 102 22.65 -11.12 -9.27
CA ALA A 102 23.78 -10.51 -8.55
C ALA A 102 24.76 -11.55 -8.01
N VAL A 103 24.26 -12.68 -7.49
CA VAL A 103 25.11 -13.80 -7.02
C VAL A 103 25.92 -14.40 -8.17
N ARG A 104 25.30 -14.58 -9.36
CA ARG A 104 26.02 -15.12 -10.54
C ARG A 104 27.14 -14.19 -11.02
N ALA A 105 26.90 -12.88 -11.02
CA ALA A 105 27.91 -11.90 -11.41
C ALA A 105 29.13 -11.90 -10.47
N GLN A 106 28.91 -12.11 -9.16
CA GLN A 106 30.00 -12.24 -8.19
C GLN A 106 30.83 -13.51 -8.43
N THR A 107 30.18 -14.65 -8.68
CA THR A 107 30.89 -15.91 -8.94
C THR A 107 31.71 -15.89 -10.23
N ASP A 108 31.25 -15.18 -11.27
CA ASP A 108 31.98 -15.06 -12.54
C ASP A 108 33.20 -14.15 -12.40
N SER A 109 33.11 -13.09 -11.59
CA SER A 109 34.23 -12.17 -11.30
C SER A 109 35.34 -12.84 -10.48
N GLU A 110 34.98 -13.65 -9.49
CA GLU A 110 35.95 -14.43 -8.70
C GLU A 110 36.65 -15.50 -9.53
N ARG A 111 35.93 -16.15 -10.46
CA ARG A 111 36.50 -17.15 -11.36
C ARG A 111 37.48 -16.53 -12.38
N ALA A 112 37.20 -15.32 -12.87
CA ALA A 112 38.13 -14.59 -13.74
C ALA A 112 39.43 -14.22 -13.01
N SER A 113 39.33 -13.79 -11.75
CA SER A 113 40.46 -13.40 -10.90
C SER A 113 41.34 -14.58 -10.45
N SER A 114 40.76 -15.78 -10.39
CA SER A 114 41.45 -17.01 -9.97
C SER A 114 42.22 -17.72 -11.10
N SER A 115 42.13 -17.24 -12.34
CA SER A 115 42.64 -17.93 -13.53
C SER A 115 44.07 -17.56 -13.96
N ALA A 116 44.78 -16.73 -13.18
CA ALA A 116 46.15 -16.30 -13.46
C ALA A 116 47.24 -17.24 -12.90
N SER A 117 46.99 -18.56 -12.83
CA SER A 117 48.06 -19.54 -12.57
C SER A 117 48.61 -20.13 -13.88
N PRO A 118 49.94 -20.32 -14.01
CA PRO A 118 50.57 -20.69 -15.26
C PRO A 118 50.20 -22.11 -15.66
N ARG A 119 49.88 -22.29 -16.95
CA ARG A 119 49.69 -23.58 -17.62
C ARG A 119 50.88 -24.52 -17.39
N GLY A 120 50.74 -25.40 -16.40
CA GLY A 120 51.38 -26.72 -16.38
C GLY A 120 50.43 -27.72 -17.02
N GLY A 121 50.67 -28.05 -18.29
CA GLY A 121 49.82 -28.94 -19.07
C GLY A 121 49.82 -30.37 -18.53
N LEU A 122 48.66 -30.83 -18.07
CA LEU A 122 48.29 -32.24 -18.05
C LEU A 122 46.79 -32.31 -18.40
N THR A 123 46.52 -32.46 -19.69
CA THR A 123 45.18 -32.79 -20.20
C THR A 123 44.87 -34.23 -19.80
N LEU A 124 44.14 -34.39 -18.70
CA LEU A 124 43.49 -35.68 -18.41
C LEU A 124 42.21 -35.79 -19.24
N PRO A 125 41.96 -36.94 -19.88
CA PRO A 125 40.76 -37.14 -20.67
C PRO A 125 39.49 -37.10 -19.79
N PRO A 126 38.35 -36.67 -20.35
CA PRO A 126 37.09 -36.56 -19.64
C PRO A 126 36.61 -37.96 -19.22
N ILE A 127 36.57 -38.19 -17.91
CA ILE A 127 35.93 -39.38 -17.34
C ILE A 127 34.42 -39.14 -17.45
N THR A 128 33.82 -39.68 -18.50
CA THR A 128 32.36 -39.77 -18.63
C THR A 128 31.84 -40.71 -17.55
N LEU A 129 31.35 -40.15 -16.44
CA LEU A 129 30.59 -40.89 -15.44
C LEU A 129 29.22 -41.23 -16.04
N SER A 130 29.18 -42.37 -16.74
CA SER A 130 27.96 -43.03 -17.17
C SER A 130 27.25 -43.62 -15.95
N THR A 131 26.50 -42.78 -15.22
CA THR A 131 25.57 -43.22 -14.18
C THR A 131 24.36 -43.84 -14.84
N THR A 132 24.50 -45.09 -15.28
CA THR A 132 23.38 -45.96 -15.59
C THR A 132 23.59 -47.24 -14.81
N ALA A 133 23.19 -47.21 -13.54
CA ALA A 133 22.99 -48.41 -12.75
C ALA A 133 21.79 -49.16 -13.34
N ILE A 134 22.02 -49.92 -14.41
CA ILE A 134 21.07 -50.91 -14.90
C ILE A 134 21.18 -52.08 -13.93
N TYR A 135 20.21 -52.17 -13.03
CA TYR A 135 19.98 -53.32 -12.16
C TYR A 135 19.50 -54.48 -13.05
N HIS A 136 20.42 -55.12 -13.78
CA HIS A 136 20.16 -56.41 -14.38
C HIS A 136 20.23 -57.46 -13.28
N SER A 137 19.06 -57.82 -12.75
CA SER A 137 18.85 -59.12 -12.12
C SER A 137 19.14 -60.20 -13.16
N SER A 138 20.41 -60.62 -13.24
CA SER A 138 20.80 -61.86 -13.91
C SER A 138 20.11 -63.01 -13.19
N ARG A 139 19.00 -63.45 -13.77
CA ARG A 139 18.54 -64.83 -13.66
C ARG A 139 19.75 -65.71 -14.02
N ASN A 140 20.23 -66.48 -13.05
CA ASN A 140 21.12 -67.60 -13.31
C ASN A 140 20.32 -68.61 -14.13
N ASP A 141 20.41 -68.51 -15.46
CA ASP A 141 20.09 -69.62 -16.34
C ASP A 141 21.10 -70.73 -16.06
N VAL A 142 20.58 -71.81 -15.49
CA VAL A 142 21.28 -73.07 -15.29
C VAL A 142 21.50 -73.68 -16.67
N HIS A 143 22.59 -73.31 -17.33
CA HIS A 143 23.10 -74.05 -18.49
C HIS A 143 23.95 -75.21 -17.99
N SER A 144 23.36 -76.41 -18.02
CA SER A 144 24.07 -77.68 -17.95
C SER A 144 25.05 -77.79 -19.13
N PRO A 145 26.35 -78.00 -18.91
CA PRO A 145 27.26 -78.36 -19.98
C PRO A 145 27.23 -79.88 -20.17
N SER A 146 26.43 -80.35 -21.12
CA SER A 146 26.62 -81.66 -21.75
C SER A 146 27.57 -81.50 -22.94
N ALA A 147 28.82 -81.97 -22.78
CA ALA A 147 29.67 -82.36 -23.90
C ALA A 147 30.80 -83.26 -23.38
N LEU A 148 30.53 -84.57 -23.40
CA LEU A 148 31.54 -85.62 -23.28
C LEU A 148 32.56 -85.46 -24.41
N SER A 149 33.80 -85.15 -24.03
CA SER A 149 34.96 -85.23 -24.91
C SER A 149 35.78 -86.48 -24.55
N PRO A 150 36.45 -87.13 -25.52
CA PRO A 150 37.07 -88.44 -25.34
C PRO A 150 38.30 -88.36 -24.42
N VAL A 151 38.38 -89.31 -23.50
CA VAL A 151 39.49 -89.57 -22.59
C VAL A 151 40.72 -89.96 -23.41
N HIS A 152 41.70 -89.06 -23.49
CA HIS A 152 43.07 -89.41 -23.82
C HIS A 152 43.77 -89.84 -22.52
N ASP A 153 44.09 -91.13 -22.43
CA ASP A 153 44.92 -91.73 -21.39
C ASP A 153 46.39 -91.30 -21.59
N ASP A 154 46.72 -90.06 -21.21
CA ASP A 154 48.10 -89.61 -21.12
C ASP A 154 48.20 -88.53 -20.05
N ASP A 155 48.21 -88.93 -18.77
CA ASP A 155 48.66 -88.07 -17.68
C ASP A 155 48.78 -88.89 -16.39
N THR A 156 49.89 -89.62 -16.24
CA THR A 156 50.44 -89.95 -14.91
C THR A 156 51.07 -88.69 -14.29
N ARG A 157 50.35 -87.57 -14.34
CA ARG A 157 50.70 -86.37 -13.57
C ARG A 157 50.67 -86.77 -12.11
N SER A 158 51.87 -86.82 -11.54
CA SER A 158 52.16 -87.33 -10.21
C SER A 158 51.16 -86.79 -9.19
N SER A 159 50.41 -87.68 -8.54
CA SER A 159 49.46 -87.37 -7.45
C SER A 159 50.02 -86.37 -6.44
N ALA A 160 51.33 -86.38 -6.22
CA ALA A 160 52.05 -85.40 -5.40
C ALA A 160 51.85 -83.93 -5.84
N GLU A 161 51.89 -83.62 -7.14
CA GLU A 161 51.71 -82.24 -7.64
C GLU A 161 50.31 -81.70 -7.37
N LEU A 162 49.30 -82.57 -7.30
CA LEU A 162 47.92 -82.19 -6.97
C LEU A 162 47.79 -81.87 -5.47
N TYR A 163 48.46 -82.62 -4.60
CA TYR A 163 48.48 -82.34 -3.15
C TYR A 163 49.18 -81.02 -2.84
N ASP A 164 50.30 -80.71 -3.50
CA ASP A 164 51.00 -79.43 -3.31
C ASP A 164 50.13 -78.23 -3.74
N LYS A 165 49.48 -78.33 -4.91
CA LYS A 165 48.53 -77.31 -5.38
C LYS A 165 47.32 -77.16 -4.47
N LEU A 166 46.87 -78.24 -3.83
CA LEU A 166 45.76 -78.20 -2.88
C LEU A 166 46.18 -77.44 -1.62
N HIS A 167 47.35 -77.74 -1.05
CA HIS A 167 47.86 -77.01 0.11
C HIS A 167 48.15 -75.53 -0.18
N GLU A 168 48.70 -75.20 -1.36
CA GLU A 168 48.88 -73.80 -1.77
C GLU A 168 47.54 -73.06 -1.88
N ASN A 169 46.52 -73.72 -2.45
CA ASN A 169 45.18 -73.15 -2.53
C ASN A 169 44.54 -72.99 -1.15
N GLU A 170 44.70 -73.94 -0.24
CA GLU A 170 44.21 -73.83 1.14
C GLU A 170 44.89 -72.66 1.87
N ALA A 171 46.21 -72.51 1.72
CA ALA A 171 46.95 -71.38 2.30
C ALA A 171 46.46 -70.04 1.73
N ARG A 172 46.25 -69.96 0.41
CA ARG A 172 45.71 -68.77 -0.26
C ARG A 172 44.28 -68.44 0.20
N LEU A 173 43.40 -69.44 0.28
CA LEU A 173 42.02 -69.29 0.76
C LEU A 173 41.99 -68.87 2.24
N SER A 174 42.88 -69.43 3.06
CA SER A 174 43.05 -69.01 4.46
C SER A 174 43.46 -67.54 4.56
N GLY A 175 44.41 -67.09 3.72
CA GLY A 175 44.78 -65.68 3.62
C GLY A 175 43.61 -64.78 3.21
N GLN A 176 42.85 -65.16 2.18
CA GLN A 176 41.67 -64.43 1.74
C GLN A 176 40.59 -64.36 2.83
N ARG A 177 40.34 -65.46 3.56
CA ARG A 177 39.39 -65.48 4.68
C ARG A 177 39.79 -64.51 5.79
N LYS A 178 41.09 -64.45 6.13
CA LYS A 178 41.60 -63.48 7.12
C LYS A 178 41.40 -62.05 6.67
N GLU A 179 41.67 -61.75 5.39
CA GLU A 179 41.47 -60.41 4.85
C GLU A 179 39.99 -60.01 4.81
N ILE A 180 39.10 -60.92 4.40
CA ILE A 180 37.64 -60.71 4.44
C ILE A 180 37.19 -60.39 5.87
N THR A 181 37.66 -61.14 6.87
CA THR A 181 37.34 -60.87 8.28
C THR A 181 37.85 -59.49 8.72
N ARG A 182 39.07 -59.12 8.33
CA ARG A 182 39.65 -57.79 8.63
C ARG A 182 38.81 -56.66 8.02
N LEU A 183 38.46 -56.77 6.74
CA LEU A 183 37.65 -55.79 6.03
C LEU A 183 36.23 -55.71 6.61
N THR A 184 35.65 -56.85 7.00
CA THR A 184 34.33 -56.91 7.64
C THR A 184 34.33 -56.14 8.96
N ASN A 185 35.34 -56.36 9.81
CA ASN A 185 35.48 -55.64 11.08
C ASN A 185 35.72 -54.13 10.87
N ASN A 186 36.53 -53.76 9.88
CA ASN A 186 36.77 -52.35 9.57
C ASN A 186 35.50 -51.65 9.05
N ASN A 187 34.74 -52.31 8.18
CA ASN A 187 33.46 -51.79 7.69
C ASN A 187 32.46 -51.60 8.83
N GLU A 188 32.40 -52.53 9.78
CA GLU A 188 31.51 -52.40 10.94
C GLU A 188 31.92 -51.24 11.83
N ARG A 189 33.23 -51.06 12.09
CA ARG A 189 33.74 -49.90 12.82
C ARG A 189 33.38 -48.58 12.14
N LEU A 190 33.56 -48.48 10.83
CA LEU A 190 33.20 -47.28 10.06
C LEU A 190 31.70 -47.01 10.07
N ARG A 191 30.86 -48.05 10.07
CA ARG A 191 29.40 -47.90 10.22
C ARG A 191 29.03 -47.31 11.57
N VAL A 192 29.61 -47.81 12.66
CA VAL A 192 29.39 -47.28 14.01
C VAL A 192 29.83 -45.81 14.08
N GLU A 193 31.06 -45.50 13.63
CA GLU A 193 31.60 -44.14 13.64
C GLU A 193 30.73 -43.15 12.84
N ASN A 194 30.30 -43.55 11.63
CA ASN A 194 29.40 -42.73 10.83
C ASN A 194 28.03 -42.57 11.49
N SER A 195 27.51 -43.61 12.15
CA SER A 195 26.24 -43.52 12.89
C SER A 195 26.31 -42.54 14.06
N GLU A 196 27.45 -42.46 14.76
CA GLU A 196 27.66 -41.53 15.86
C GLU A 196 27.81 -40.09 15.36
N LYS A 197 28.54 -39.87 14.26
CA LYS A 197 28.66 -38.55 13.62
C LYS A 197 27.29 -38.02 13.18
N ILE A 198 26.47 -38.88 12.55
CA ILE A 198 25.11 -38.51 12.13
C ILE A 198 24.23 -38.18 13.34
N LYS A 199 24.34 -38.93 14.45
CA LYS A 199 23.60 -38.63 15.68
C LYS A 199 23.97 -37.27 16.26
N GLU A 200 25.26 -36.93 16.31
CA GLU A 200 25.70 -35.64 16.85
C GLU A 200 25.33 -34.47 15.92
N GLU A 201 25.42 -34.65 14.60
CA GLU A 201 24.95 -33.65 13.64
C GLU A 201 23.44 -33.39 13.78
N ASN A 202 22.62 -34.44 13.89
CA ASN A 202 21.19 -34.31 14.12
C ASN A 202 20.86 -33.62 15.46
N LYS A 203 21.65 -33.88 16.51
CA LYS A 203 21.51 -33.20 17.80
C LYS A 203 21.80 -31.69 17.66
N MET A 204 22.86 -31.32 16.94
CA MET A 204 23.21 -29.92 16.68
C MET A 204 22.16 -29.22 15.80
N LEU A 205 21.61 -29.91 14.81
CA LEU A 205 20.53 -29.39 13.96
C LEU A 205 19.25 -29.15 14.77
N ASN A 206 18.84 -30.09 15.62
CA ASN A 206 17.67 -29.92 16.49
C ASN A 206 17.83 -28.69 17.39
N LYS A 207 19.01 -28.50 18.00
CA LYS A 207 19.30 -27.31 18.80
C LYS A 207 19.15 -26.01 17.99
N ARG A 208 19.64 -25.98 16.74
CA ARG A 208 19.49 -24.81 15.86
C ARG A 208 18.03 -24.55 15.48
N VAL A 209 17.22 -25.60 15.32
CA VAL A 209 15.79 -25.47 15.04
C VAL A 209 15.07 -24.87 16.25
N GLU A 210 15.39 -25.31 17.46
CA GLU A 210 14.86 -24.71 18.70
C GLU A 210 15.24 -23.23 18.81
N GLU A 211 16.51 -22.87 18.62
CA GLU A 211 16.96 -21.46 18.62
C GLU A 211 16.24 -20.62 17.55
N GLN A 212 15.96 -21.19 16.37
CA GLN A 212 15.19 -20.49 15.34
C GLN A 212 13.72 -20.32 15.70
N GLN A 213 13.13 -21.27 16.42
CA GLN A 213 11.75 -21.18 16.89
C GLN A 213 11.61 -20.06 17.93
N ASP A 214 12.54 -19.95 18.87
CA ASP A 214 12.55 -18.87 19.87
C ASP A 214 12.61 -17.49 19.20
N LEU A 215 13.44 -17.33 18.15
CA LEU A 215 13.53 -16.10 17.36
C LEU A 215 12.26 -15.79 16.56
N ILE A 216 11.52 -16.82 16.12
CA ILE A 216 10.23 -16.65 15.46
C ILE A 216 9.20 -16.12 16.46
N ASP A 217 9.15 -16.71 17.65
CA ASP A 217 8.22 -16.32 18.71
C ASP A 217 8.50 -14.90 19.19
N GLU A 218 9.77 -14.52 19.36
CA GLU A 218 10.17 -13.14 19.69
C GLU A 218 9.71 -12.14 18.62
N LYS A 219 9.92 -12.47 17.33
CA LYS A 219 9.46 -11.62 16.22
C LYS A 219 7.95 -11.50 16.17
N GLN A 220 7.22 -12.57 16.51
CA GLN A 220 5.77 -12.53 16.56
C GLN A 220 5.28 -11.61 17.68
N ALA A 221 5.90 -11.65 18.86
CA ALA A 221 5.59 -10.72 19.96
C ALA A 221 5.80 -9.25 19.55
N ILE A 222 6.89 -8.95 18.83
CA ILE A 222 7.15 -7.59 18.31
C ILE A 222 6.09 -7.17 17.28
N ILE A 223 5.62 -8.09 16.45
CA ILE A 223 4.54 -7.81 15.48
C ILE A 223 3.24 -7.46 16.22
N ASP A 224 2.89 -8.24 17.24
CA ASP A 224 1.67 -8.03 18.03
C ASP A 224 1.71 -6.69 18.79
N GLU A 225 2.87 -6.34 19.37
CA GLU A 225 3.08 -5.03 20.02
C GLU A 225 2.91 -3.87 19.02
N LYS A 226 3.53 -3.97 17.84
CA LYS A 226 3.38 -2.96 16.79
C LYS A 226 1.93 -2.84 16.31
N GLN A 227 1.20 -3.95 16.24
CA GLN A 227 -0.21 -3.93 15.86
C GLN A 227 -1.06 -3.21 16.92
N ALA A 228 -0.78 -3.43 18.20
CA ALA A 228 -1.44 -2.70 19.30
C ALA A 228 -1.19 -1.18 19.22
N ILE A 229 0.04 -0.75 18.92
CA ILE A 229 0.39 0.66 18.72
C ILE A 229 -0.38 1.27 17.55
N ILE A 230 -0.46 0.56 16.41
CA ILE A 230 -1.22 1.01 15.24
C ILE A 230 -2.70 1.21 15.58
N ASP A 231 -3.29 0.30 16.34
CA ASP A 231 -4.69 0.40 16.73
C ASP A 231 -4.94 1.54 17.72
N GLU A 232 -3.98 1.85 18.59
CA GLU A 232 -4.05 3.02 19.46
C GLU A 232 -3.98 4.33 18.68
N LEU A 233 -3.02 4.47 17.76
CA LEU A 233 -2.93 5.66 16.88
C LEU A 233 -4.20 5.86 16.05
N ARG A 234 -4.85 4.78 15.60
CA ARG A 234 -6.13 4.87 14.90
C ARG A 234 -7.25 5.39 15.79
N ARG A 235 -7.27 5.05 17.08
CA ARG A 235 -8.23 5.61 18.05
C ARG A 235 -7.97 7.09 18.25
N GLU A 236 -6.72 7.49 18.41
CA GLU A 236 -6.32 8.89 18.60
C GLU A 236 -6.72 9.78 17.41
N VAL A 237 -6.46 9.32 16.18
CA VAL A 237 -6.87 10.03 14.96
C VAL A 237 -8.39 10.21 14.92
N ARG A 238 -9.18 9.18 15.26
CA ARG A 238 -10.65 9.30 15.31
C ARG A 238 -11.11 10.28 16.38
N THR A 239 -10.46 10.31 17.54
CA THR A 239 -10.80 11.28 18.60
C THR A 239 -10.50 12.72 18.15
N GLN A 240 -9.40 12.93 17.42
CA GLN A 240 -9.07 14.24 16.86
C GLN A 240 -10.10 14.68 15.81
N GLU A 241 -10.49 13.80 14.89
CA GLU A 241 -11.55 14.10 13.90
C GLU A 241 -12.89 14.47 14.54
N ILE A 242 -13.24 13.82 15.67
CA ILE A 242 -14.44 14.16 16.43
C ILE A 242 -14.30 15.53 17.08
N HIS A 243 -13.12 15.86 17.62
CA HIS A 243 -12.84 17.17 18.22
C HIS A 243 -12.95 18.29 17.19
N ASP A 244 -12.34 18.12 16.01
CA ASP A 244 -12.40 19.11 14.92
C ASP A 244 -13.85 19.34 14.44
N LYS A 245 -14.65 18.27 14.35
CA LYS A 245 -16.08 18.38 14.02
C LYS A 245 -16.88 19.10 15.10
N LEU A 246 -16.55 18.87 16.37
CA LEU A 246 -17.20 19.54 17.50
C LEU A 246 -16.92 21.04 17.46
N ASP A 247 -15.68 21.44 17.20
CA ASP A 247 -15.27 22.84 17.10
C ASP A 247 -15.97 23.54 15.92
N GLN A 248 -16.05 22.88 14.77
CA GLN A 248 -16.80 23.39 13.62
C GLN A 248 -18.28 23.60 13.95
N LYS A 249 -18.91 22.66 14.67
CA LYS A 249 -20.32 22.78 15.09
C LYS A 249 -20.53 23.88 16.13
N ASN A 250 -19.58 24.06 17.05
CA ASN A 250 -19.61 25.17 18.01
C ASN A 250 -19.53 26.53 17.30
N LYS A 251 -18.71 26.65 16.25
CA LYS A 251 -18.65 27.86 15.43
C LYS A 251 -19.98 28.15 14.72
N GLU A 252 -20.60 27.14 14.11
CA GLU A 252 -21.94 27.26 13.50
C GLU A 252 -23.00 27.71 14.52
N ILE A 253 -22.95 27.19 15.75
CA ILE A 253 -23.86 27.60 16.83
C ILE A 253 -23.67 29.07 17.19
N GLU A 254 -22.43 29.56 17.29
CA GLU A 254 -22.15 30.98 17.60
C GLU A 254 -22.61 31.91 16.47
N ASP A 255 -22.40 31.52 15.20
CA ASP A 255 -22.89 32.27 14.04
C ASP A 255 -24.43 32.36 14.06
N LEU A 256 -25.11 31.25 14.34
CA LEU A 256 -26.57 31.21 14.47
C LEU A 256 -27.08 32.05 15.65
N LYS A 257 -26.40 32.03 16.81
CA LYS A 257 -26.73 32.90 17.95
C LYS A 257 -26.63 34.38 17.57
N SER A 258 -25.59 34.76 16.83
CA SER A 258 -25.41 36.12 16.33
C SER A 258 -26.56 36.54 15.39
N GLN A 259 -26.96 35.67 14.46
CA GLN A 259 -28.10 35.89 13.57
C GLN A 259 -29.43 36.02 14.31
N ILE A 260 -29.67 35.17 15.33
CA ILE A 260 -30.85 35.24 16.18
C ILE A 260 -30.89 36.59 16.92
N SER A 261 -29.77 37.00 17.52
CA SER A 261 -29.67 38.29 18.22
C SER A 261 -29.97 39.46 17.28
N LYS A 262 -29.39 39.46 16.08
CA LYS A 262 -29.66 40.49 15.06
C LYS A 262 -31.15 40.54 14.68
N THR A 263 -31.73 39.39 14.33
CA THR A 263 -33.15 39.28 13.97
C THR A 263 -34.06 39.75 15.12
N GLN A 264 -33.72 39.42 16.37
CA GLN A 264 -34.46 39.89 17.54
C GLN A 264 -34.39 41.42 17.68
N THR A 265 -33.24 42.05 17.45
CA THR A 265 -33.12 43.52 17.49
C THR A 265 -33.89 44.20 16.37
N GLU A 266 -33.85 43.66 15.15
CA GLU A 266 -34.62 44.17 14.01
C GLU A 266 -36.13 44.06 14.24
N LEU A 267 -36.59 42.92 14.78
CA LEU A 267 -37.99 42.72 15.13
C LEU A 267 -38.44 43.72 16.21
N ARG A 268 -37.65 43.89 17.28
CA ARG A 268 -37.93 44.88 18.33
C ARG A 268 -38.03 46.29 17.76
N LYS A 269 -37.13 46.67 16.86
CA LYS A 269 -37.16 47.97 16.19
C LYS A 269 -38.45 48.15 15.39
N LYS A 270 -38.83 47.16 14.56
CA LYS A 270 -40.08 47.21 13.78
C LYS A 270 -41.32 47.36 14.67
N VAL A 271 -41.38 46.64 15.78
CA VAL A 271 -42.50 46.75 16.74
C VAL A 271 -42.55 48.16 17.34
N ILE A 272 -41.42 48.73 17.73
CA ILE A 272 -41.36 50.11 18.25
C ILE A 272 -41.79 51.12 17.18
N ASP A 273 -41.27 50.99 15.94
CA ASP A 273 -41.62 51.89 14.84
C ASP A 273 -43.14 51.83 14.51
N GLU A 274 -43.75 50.64 14.57
CA GLU A 274 -45.18 50.45 14.38
C GLU A 274 -46.01 51.10 15.50
N GLU A 275 -45.63 50.89 16.76
CA GLU A 275 -46.31 51.50 17.92
C GLU A 275 -46.16 53.03 17.94
N LEU A 276 -44.98 53.56 17.56
CA LEU A 276 -44.77 54.99 17.40
C LEU A 276 -45.65 55.58 16.28
N GLY A 277 -45.80 54.87 15.17
CA GLY A 277 -46.72 55.27 14.09
C GLY A 277 -48.17 55.37 14.57
N LYS A 278 -48.65 54.40 15.37
CA LYS A 278 -49.99 54.43 15.98
C LYS A 278 -50.15 55.62 16.93
N ILE A 279 -49.15 55.89 17.76
CA ILE A 279 -49.14 57.04 18.68
C ILE A 279 -49.18 58.36 17.89
N GLN A 280 -48.40 58.48 16.81
CA GLN A 280 -48.34 59.70 16.01
C GLN A 280 -49.70 60.04 15.38
N VAL A 281 -50.39 59.04 14.81
CA VAL A 281 -51.77 59.23 14.29
C VAL A 281 -52.73 59.69 15.39
N ASN A 282 -52.61 59.12 16.60
CA ASN A 282 -53.44 59.55 17.74
C ASN A 282 -53.14 61.00 18.17
N VAL A 283 -51.88 61.43 18.14
CA VAL A 283 -51.47 62.82 18.44
C VAL A 283 -52.01 63.79 17.40
N GLU A 284 -51.93 63.45 16.11
CA GLU A 284 -52.50 64.26 15.02
C GLU A 284 -54.02 64.42 15.18
N ASN A 285 -54.74 63.33 15.47
CA ASN A 285 -56.18 63.36 15.75
C ASN A 285 -56.53 64.24 16.96
N LEU A 286 -55.71 64.22 18.02
CA LEU A 286 -55.90 65.09 19.19
C LEU A 286 -55.68 66.57 18.81
N GLY A 287 -54.68 66.86 17.97
CA GLY A 287 -54.43 68.21 17.45
C GLY A 287 -55.63 68.77 16.70
N ASP A 288 -56.27 67.97 15.85
CA ASP A 288 -57.50 68.36 15.14
C ASP A 288 -58.65 68.68 16.10
N VAL A 289 -58.81 67.88 17.16
CA VAL A 289 -59.83 68.12 18.20
C VAL A 289 -59.53 69.42 18.95
N THR A 290 -58.27 69.66 19.32
CA THR A 290 -57.85 70.91 19.98
C THR A 290 -58.10 72.12 19.09
N GLY A 291 -57.75 72.07 17.80
CA GLY A 291 -58.00 73.17 16.86
C GLY A 291 -59.50 73.49 16.69
N ARG A 292 -60.36 72.46 16.67
CA ARG A 292 -61.83 72.67 16.69
C ARG A 292 -62.30 73.34 17.98
N LEU A 293 -61.75 72.97 19.13
CA LEU A 293 -62.07 73.59 20.42
C LEU A 293 -61.60 75.05 20.47
N GLU A 294 -60.41 75.37 20.00
CA GLU A 294 -59.89 76.74 19.93
C GLU A 294 -60.74 77.63 19.02
N THR A 295 -61.17 77.09 17.88
CA THR A 295 -62.10 77.80 16.97
C THR A 295 -63.44 78.06 17.66
N GLY A 296 -63.99 77.04 18.34
CA GLY A 296 -65.22 77.17 19.11
C GLY A 296 -65.13 78.18 20.25
N LEU A 297 -64.00 78.21 20.98
CA LEU A 297 -63.73 79.22 22.01
C LEU A 297 -63.61 80.62 21.42
N SER A 298 -62.96 80.76 20.27
CA SER A 298 -62.83 82.05 19.58
C SER A 298 -64.19 82.59 19.16
N GLN A 299 -65.05 81.74 18.58
CA GLN A 299 -66.43 82.09 18.24
C GLN A 299 -67.26 82.48 19.47
N LEU A 300 -67.12 81.74 20.57
CA LEU A 300 -67.79 82.05 21.83
C LEU A 300 -67.35 83.41 22.37
N ASN A 301 -66.04 83.70 22.32
CA ASN A 301 -65.49 84.98 22.75
C ASN A 301 -66.02 86.15 21.89
N GLU A 302 -66.08 85.95 20.57
CA GLU A 302 -66.67 86.92 19.64
C GLU A 302 -68.16 87.15 19.95
N PHE A 303 -68.92 86.09 20.23
CA PHE A 303 -70.32 86.18 20.65
C PHE A 303 -70.49 86.96 21.95
N VAL A 304 -69.60 86.75 22.93
CA VAL A 304 -69.60 87.48 24.21
C VAL A 304 -69.29 88.96 24.00
N GLU A 305 -68.31 89.32 23.18
CA GLU A 305 -67.99 90.71 22.84
C GLU A 305 -69.12 91.39 22.05
N HIS A 306 -69.77 90.67 21.14
CA HIS A 306 -70.99 91.15 20.48
C HIS A 306 -72.15 91.35 21.47
N GLY A 307 -72.31 90.44 22.44
CA GLY A 307 -73.29 90.60 23.51
C GLY A 307 -73.04 91.86 24.36
N LYS A 308 -71.78 92.12 24.74
CA LYS A 308 -71.40 93.34 25.48
C LYS A 308 -71.69 94.61 24.69
N THR A 309 -71.33 94.65 23.40
CA THR A 309 -71.58 95.82 22.53
C THR A 309 -73.07 96.07 22.30
N GLN A 310 -73.89 95.03 22.14
CA GLN A 310 -75.35 95.21 22.12
C GLN A 310 -75.87 95.78 23.45
N GLN A 311 -75.34 95.31 24.58
CA GLN A 311 -75.70 95.84 25.90
C GLN A 311 -75.30 97.32 26.07
N GLU A 312 -74.15 97.74 25.52
CA GLU A 312 -73.73 99.15 25.49
C GLU A 312 -74.58 100.01 24.54
N ASN A 313 -74.99 99.48 23.39
CA ASN A 313 -75.90 100.19 22.47
C ASN A 313 -77.30 100.33 23.08
N TYR A 314 -77.82 99.33 23.78
CA TYR A 314 -79.06 99.46 24.54
C TYR A 314 -78.97 100.55 25.61
N LYS A 315 -77.81 100.69 26.29
CA LYS A 315 -77.57 101.81 27.22
C LYS A 315 -77.47 103.18 26.53
N ARG A 316 -77.05 103.25 25.25
CA ARG A 316 -77.05 104.50 24.47
C ARG A 316 -78.43 104.86 23.95
N ASP A 317 -79.23 103.89 23.54
CA ASP A 317 -80.60 104.14 23.07
C ASP A 317 -81.53 104.56 24.22
N ASP A 318 -81.30 104.12 25.46
CA ASP A 318 -81.95 104.66 26.65
C ASP A 318 -81.56 106.11 26.97
N HIS A 319 -80.41 106.60 26.47
CA HIS A 319 -80.03 108.01 26.55
C HIS A 319 -80.57 108.87 25.40
N VAL A 320 -80.97 108.27 24.27
CA VAL A 320 -81.61 108.98 23.15
C VAL A 320 -83.12 109.15 23.35
N THR A 321 -83.77 108.25 24.09
CA THR A 321 -85.18 108.42 24.51
C THR A 321 -85.36 109.32 25.74
N GLN A 322 -84.31 109.61 26.51
CA GLN A 322 -84.37 110.65 27.55
C GLN A 322 -84.16 112.09 27.06
N SER A 323 -83.84 112.31 25.77
CA SER A 323 -83.63 113.67 25.22
C SER A 323 -84.78 114.21 24.35
N LYS A 324 -85.92 113.49 24.26
CA LYS A 324 -87.10 113.91 23.48
C LYS A 324 -88.44 113.88 24.23
N VAL A 325 -88.41 113.99 25.56
CA VAL A 325 -89.60 114.36 26.37
C VAL A 325 -89.33 115.69 27.09
N CYS A 326 -89.08 116.71 26.27
CA CYS A 326 -89.31 118.11 26.61
C CYS A 326 -89.75 118.74 25.29
N VAL A 327 -91.05 118.96 25.13
CA VAL A 327 -91.71 119.99 24.31
C VAL A 327 -93.19 119.59 24.16
N VAL A 328 -94.00 120.27 24.97
CA VAL A 328 -95.31 120.87 24.61
C VAL A 328 -96.55 119.96 24.58
N MET A 329 -97.44 120.32 25.51
CA MET A 329 -98.91 120.51 25.44
C MET A 329 -99.78 119.50 24.72
#